data_AF-A0A4Z1P7C7-F1
#
_entry.id   AF-A0A4Z1P7C7-F1
#
_cell.length_a   1.000
_cell.length_b   1.000
_cell.length_c   1.000
_cell.angle_alpha   90.00
_cell.angle_beta   90.00
_cell.angle_gamma   90.00
#
_symmetry.space_group_name_H-M   'P 1'
#
loop_
_entity.id
_entity.type
_entity.pdbx_description
1 polymer ?
#
loop_
_entity_poly.entity_id
_entity_poly.type
_entity_poly.pdbx_seq_one_letter_code
_entity_poly.pdbx_strand_id
1 'polypeptide(L)'
;MNQEKHTLEFYYDISCPFAYIASTRIEALASRVNADLIWTPVLLGAIYRETSAPQGAAGSASDVFNPTKKNISAASFARTIKRYQIPYNPSSTHLRKTTTALRLIHHVSNNERAALTKALYKAYWVDEADITDRKVLLDIARKSGIASAGQLDEDVFGHEEDRRKLERATHDVIKRGSPGVPAFWVKDEVWTDAKGKRRQGRLYWGQDRMLFVEAQLRALQLRVPLEKVPNISTLHPRCVWNVPRDLVNKGVKLEIWYDFSSPWAFLGWTQLESFKKTFGSGLQIEMKPTLLGALFREIGAPNAPMSVLSEQKRNYANLDISDWPRLWNAVDAQEHTMDKPIEFRFPEKFPIRTPTLLRCAIVDPSCIPVLYRACWERNLDMSDEKVLAKTLTEAGFDSSELLTKASKQSIKDTLRANTQEAKDNGLCGVPSYRVSHRTSNGWKVNGGITWGQDESNVVKDLISGWDAEKSGVIADVGIEHQREASKL
;
A
#
# COMPACT_ATOMS: atom_id res chain seq x y z
N MET A 1 -8.93 12.69 -32.96
CA MET A 1 -10.11 12.10 -32.30
C MET A 1 -10.13 12.60 -30.87
N ASN A 2 -11.21 13.24 -30.42
CA ASN A 2 -11.37 13.63 -29.02
C ASN A 2 -11.39 12.33 -28.19
N GLN A 3 -10.34 12.08 -27.41
CA GLN A 3 -10.35 10.95 -26.47
C GLN A 3 -11.39 11.24 -25.40
N GLU A 4 -12.31 10.29 -25.21
CA GLU A 4 -13.31 10.30 -24.14
C GLU A 4 -12.58 10.36 -22.79
N LYS A 5 -12.95 11.31 -21.94
CA LYS A 5 -12.35 11.47 -20.62
C LYS A 5 -13.09 10.63 -19.59
N HIS A 6 -12.33 9.87 -18.81
CA HIS A 6 -12.87 9.11 -17.69
C HIS A 6 -12.88 9.94 -16.41
N THR A 7 -13.92 9.78 -15.60
CA THR A 7 -14.03 10.52 -14.33
C THR A 7 -13.27 9.83 -13.20
N LEU A 8 -12.37 10.58 -12.56
CA LEU A 8 -11.68 10.21 -11.33
C LEU A 8 -12.13 11.14 -10.21
N GLU A 9 -12.81 10.59 -9.20
CA GLU A 9 -13.23 11.37 -8.03
C GLU A 9 -12.29 11.09 -6.84
N PHE A 10 -11.70 12.14 -6.28
CA PHE A 10 -10.75 12.11 -5.17
C PHE A 10 -11.40 12.61 -3.87
N TYR A 11 -11.55 11.71 -2.91
CA TYR A 11 -12.12 11.95 -1.59
C TYR A 11 -11.06 12.18 -0.54
N TYR A 12 -11.20 13.28 0.22
CA TYR A 12 -10.20 13.69 1.20
C TYR A 12 -10.77 14.50 2.37
N ASP A 13 -10.01 14.55 3.46
CA ASP A 13 -10.19 15.44 4.59
C ASP A 13 -8.85 16.17 4.83
N ILE A 14 -8.88 17.45 5.21
CA ILE A 14 -7.67 18.25 5.47
C ILE A 14 -6.84 17.66 6.61
N SER A 15 -7.49 17.02 7.58
CA SER A 15 -6.85 16.40 8.75
C SER A 15 -6.14 15.08 8.46
N CYS A 16 -6.29 14.50 7.26
CA CYS A 16 -5.65 13.23 6.91
C CYS A 16 -4.28 13.44 6.25
N PRO A 17 -3.18 12.99 6.87
CA PRO A 17 -1.84 13.19 6.30
C PRO A 17 -1.61 12.33 5.04
N PHE A 18 -2.24 11.16 4.93
CA PHE A 18 -2.18 10.35 3.71
C PHE A 18 -2.94 11.01 2.55
N ALA A 19 -4.01 11.76 2.83
CA ALA A 19 -4.73 12.49 1.81
C ALA A 19 -3.96 13.73 1.34
N TYR A 20 -3.18 14.36 2.24
CA TYR A 20 -2.19 15.35 1.87
C TYR A 20 -1.11 14.76 0.95
N ILE A 21 -0.57 13.57 1.24
CA ILE A 21 0.37 12.89 0.33
C ILE A 21 -0.26 12.68 -1.05
N ALA A 22 -1.48 12.15 -1.11
CA ALA A 22 -2.19 11.94 -2.37
C ALA A 22 -2.42 13.25 -3.15
N SER A 23 -2.76 14.35 -2.46
CA SER A 23 -3.06 15.64 -3.10
C SER A 23 -1.87 16.24 -3.85
N THR A 24 -0.64 15.95 -3.41
CA THR A 24 0.59 16.37 -4.12
C THR A 24 0.83 15.64 -5.44
N ARG A 25 0.13 14.53 -5.70
CA ARG A 25 0.40 13.62 -6.83
C ARG A 25 -0.80 13.41 -7.76
N ILE A 26 -2.02 13.64 -7.28
CA ILE A 26 -3.26 13.28 -7.98
C ILE A 26 -3.47 14.04 -9.30
N GLU A 27 -3.05 15.31 -9.39
CA GLU A 27 -3.15 16.10 -10.62
C GLU A 27 -2.23 15.56 -11.72
N ALA A 28 -1.01 15.16 -11.34
CA ALA A 28 -0.07 14.54 -12.26
C ALA A 28 -0.61 13.20 -12.78
N LEU A 29 -1.18 12.36 -11.91
CA LEU A 29 -1.87 11.12 -12.31
C LEU A 29 -2.99 11.41 -13.32
N ALA A 30 -3.91 12.33 -12.98
CA ALA A 30 -5.05 12.65 -13.84
C ALA A 30 -4.62 13.22 -15.20
N SER A 31 -3.58 14.06 -15.23
CA SER A 31 -3.02 14.62 -16.45
C SER A 31 -2.49 13.53 -17.39
N ARG A 32 -1.75 12.55 -16.86
CA ARG A 32 -1.16 11.46 -17.67
C ARG A 32 -2.17 10.59 -18.38
N VAL A 33 -3.34 10.39 -17.77
CA VAL A 33 -4.42 9.54 -18.30
C VAL A 33 -5.57 10.36 -18.90
N ASN A 34 -5.40 11.69 -18.99
CA ASN A 34 -6.43 12.63 -19.44
C ASN A 34 -7.80 12.41 -18.73
N ALA A 35 -7.78 12.17 -17.43
CA ALA A 35 -9.00 11.98 -16.63
C ALA A 35 -9.59 13.33 -16.19
N ASP A 36 -10.92 13.38 -16.09
CA ASP A 36 -11.63 14.47 -15.42
C ASP A 36 -11.56 14.24 -13.90
N LEU A 37 -10.68 14.99 -13.25
CA LEU A 37 -10.44 14.92 -11.81
C LEU A 37 -11.45 15.79 -11.04
N ILE A 38 -12.18 15.18 -10.12
CA ILE A 38 -13.09 15.85 -9.20
C ILE A 38 -12.52 15.79 -7.79
N TRP A 39 -12.29 16.96 -7.19
CA TRP A 39 -11.90 17.08 -5.78
C TRP A 39 -13.14 17.13 -4.89
N THR A 40 -13.34 16.08 -4.08
CA THR A 40 -14.53 15.92 -3.23
C THR A 40 -14.15 15.89 -1.74
N PRO A 41 -14.21 17.03 -1.03
CA PRO A 41 -13.95 17.06 0.41
C PRO A 41 -15.06 16.35 1.20
N VAL A 42 -14.66 15.51 2.14
CA VAL A 42 -15.53 14.70 3.02
C VAL A 42 -15.08 14.81 4.47
N LEU A 43 -15.95 14.45 5.41
CA LEU A 43 -15.65 14.50 6.83
C LEU A 43 -15.20 13.13 7.36
N LEU A 44 -13.90 12.96 7.60
CA LEU A 44 -13.31 11.69 8.02
C LEU A 44 -13.89 11.17 9.34
N GLY A 45 -14.11 12.06 10.31
CA GLY A 45 -14.71 11.68 11.59
C GLY A 45 -16.13 11.11 11.47
N ALA A 46 -16.90 11.54 10.46
CA ALA A 46 -18.21 10.95 10.17
C ALA A 46 -18.08 9.56 9.52
N ILE A 47 -17.13 9.37 8.61
CA ILE A 47 -16.81 8.04 8.05
C ILE A 47 -16.46 7.06 9.17
N TYR A 48 -15.58 7.45 10.10
CA TYR A 48 -15.20 6.59 11.23
C TYR A 48 -16.37 6.26 12.15
N ARG A 49 -17.24 7.24 12.44
CA ARG A 49 -18.43 7.02 13.26
C ARG A 49 -19.41 6.05 12.60
N GLU A 50 -19.77 6.30 11.34
CA GLU A 50 -20.79 5.53 10.63
C GLU A 50 -20.33 4.12 10.28
N THR A 51 -19.02 3.91 10.13
CA THR A 51 -18.43 2.59 9.86
C THR A 51 -18.01 1.87 11.15
N SER A 52 -18.30 2.42 12.33
CA SER A 52 -17.88 1.89 13.63
C SER A 52 -16.39 1.56 13.67
N ALA A 53 -15.56 2.47 13.14
CA ALA A 53 -14.13 2.29 13.11
C ALA A 53 -13.55 2.34 14.54
N PRO A 54 -12.62 1.44 14.90
CA PRO A 54 -12.18 1.24 16.28
C PRO A 54 -11.50 2.46 16.91
N GLN A 55 -10.91 3.35 16.10
CA GLN A 55 -10.30 4.59 16.57
C GLN A 55 -11.33 5.68 16.95
N GLY A 56 -12.60 5.50 16.61
CA GLY A 56 -13.65 6.49 16.87
C GLY A 56 -13.55 7.75 15.99
N ALA A 57 -14.58 8.60 16.10
CA ALA A 57 -14.75 9.76 15.22
C ALA A 57 -13.67 10.85 15.36
N ALA A 58 -13.01 10.92 16.52
CA ALA A 58 -11.99 11.92 16.84
C ALA A 58 -10.57 11.34 16.89
N GLY A 59 -10.41 10.02 16.68
CA GLY A 59 -9.12 9.36 16.79
C GLY A 59 -8.40 9.19 15.45
N SER A 60 -7.10 8.95 15.54
CA SER A 60 -6.26 8.52 14.42
C SER A 60 -6.28 7.00 14.29
N ALA A 61 -6.14 6.49 13.07
CA ALA A 61 -5.99 5.05 12.84
C ALA A 61 -4.81 4.45 13.63
N SER A 62 -3.77 5.23 13.92
CA SER A 62 -2.61 4.80 14.70
C SER A 62 -2.88 4.61 16.18
N ASP A 63 -3.99 5.16 16.72
CA ASP A 63 -4.27 5.14 18.16
C ASP A 63 -4.65 3.75 18.65
N VAL A 64 -5.10 2.88 17.74
CA VAL A 64 -5.45 1.49 18.00
C VAL A 64 -4.36 0.50 17.57
N PHE A 65 -3.19 0.99 17.14
CA PHE A 65 -2.07 0.13 16.78
C PHE A 65 -1.30 -0.29 18.04
N ASN A 66 -0.85 -1.54 18.09
CA ASN A 66 0.18 -1.94 19.05
C ASN A 66 1.49 -1.15 18.80
N PRO A 67 2.39 -1.05 19.80
CA PRO A 67 3.60 -0.23 19.69
C PRO A 67 4.46 -0.55 18.46
N THR A 68 4.62 -1.85 18.16
CA THR A 68 5.43 -2.31 17.03
C THR A 68 4.88 -1.83 15.70
N LYS A 69 3.57 -1.98 15.48
CA LYS A 69 2.90 -1.50 14.27
C LYS A 69 2.92 0.02 14.17
N LYS A 70 2.74 0.73 15.29
CA LYS A 70 2.81 2.19 15.34
C LYS A 70 4.19 2.69 14.90
N ASN A 71 5.27 2.08 15.40
CA ASN A 71 6.64 2.45 15.07
C ASN A 71 6.98 2.19 13.59
N ILE A 72 6.67 0.99 13.07
CA ILE A 72 6.91 0.68 11.65
C ILE A 72 6.08 1.59 10.73
N SER A 73 4.81 1.83 11.05
CA SER A 73 3.95 2.70 10.24
C SER A 73 4.44 4.15 10.24
N ALA A 74 4.94 4.64 11.38
CA ALA A 74 5.54 5.97 11.48
C ALA A 74 6.83 6.08 10.65
N ALA A 75 7.69 5.05 10.69
CA ALA A 75 8.90 4.99 9.87
C ALA A 75 8.59 4.94 8.37
N SER A 76 7.60 4.14 7.95
CA SER A 76 7.09 4.11 6.57
C SER A 76 6.52 5.45 6.13
N PHE A 77 5.75 6.11 6.99
CA PHE A 77 5.22 7.45 6.71
C PHE A 77 6.35 8.47 6.51
N ALA A 78 7.31 8.53 7.43
CA ALA A 78 8.46 9.44 7.31
C ALA A 78 9.28 9.17 6.05
N ARG A 79 9.48 7.89 5.72
CA ARG A 79 10.13 7.46 4.47
C ARG A 79 9.35 7.96 3.25
N THR A 80 8.03 7.84 3.25
CA THR A 80 7.15 8.28 2.15
C THR A 80 7.25 9.79 1.94
N ILE A 81 7.23 10.58 3.03
CA ILE A 81 7.44 12.03 2.97
C ILE A 81 8.78 12.36 2.29
N LYS A 82 9.86 11.68 2.67
CA LYS A 82 11.20 11.86 2.06
C LYS A 82 11.26 11.42 0.60
N ARG A 83 10.66 10.27 0.26
CA ARG A 83 10.60 9.75 -1.13
C ARG A 83 9.94 10.73 -2.08
N TYR A 84 8.88 11.40 -1.65
CA TYR A 84 8.15 12.36 -2.48
C TYR A 84 8.56 13.81 -2.24
N GLN A 85 9.55 14.06 -1.36
CA GLN A 85 10.02 15.40 -0.96
C GLN A 85 8.88 16.35 -0.56
N ILE A 86 7.91 15.81 0.19
CA ILE A 86 6.72 16.57 0.59
C ILE A 86 7.07 17.44 1.80
N PRO A 87 6.85 18.76 1.75
CA PRO A 87 6.99 19.61 2.93
C PRO A 87 6.04 19.13 4.03
N TYR A 88 6.57 18.89 5.23
CA TYR A 88 5.80 18.34 6.34
C TYR A 88 6.35 18.87 7.67
N ASN A 89 5.54 19.68 8.34
CA ASN A 89 5.78 20.27 9.65
C ASN A 89 4.44 20.28 10.43
N PRO A 90 4.00 19.12 10.95
CA PRO A 90 2.69 18.99 11.58
C PRO A 90 2.65 19.74 12.92
N SER A 91 1.56 20.46 13.18
CA SER A 91 1.36 21.16 14.45
C SER A 91 1.29 20.20 15.64
N SER A 92 1.85 20.62 16.78
CA SER A 92 1.76 19.91 18.07
C SER A 92 0.32 19.73 18.60
N THR A 93 -0.64 20.47 18.04
CA THR A 93 -2.08 20.44 18.41
C THR A 93 -2.93 19.62 17.44
N HIS A 94 -2.31 18.86 16.53
CA HIS A 94 -3.00 17.84 15.75
C HIS A 94 -3.62 16.79 16.69
N LEU A 95 -4.90 16.39 16.58
CA LEU A 95 -5.93 16.61 15.54
C LEU A 95 -6.82 17.84 15.80
N ARG A 96 -7.20 18.56 14.73
CA ARG A 96 -8.14 19.71 14.80
C ARG A 96 -9.42 19.46 14.00
N LYS A 97 -10.52 20.15 14.35
CA LYS A 97 -11.79 20.08 13.62
C LYS A 97 -11.65 20.71 12.23
N THR A 98 -12.07 20.01 11.18
CA THR A 98 -11.95 20.47 9.78
C THR A 98 -13.28 20.90 9.16
N THR A 99 -14.39 20.79 9.88
CA THR A 99 -15.76 21.01 9.33
C THR A 99 -15.94 22.36 8.65
N THR A 100 -15.42 23.43 9.24
CA THR A 100 -15.54 24.80 8.68
C THR A 100 -14.72 24.94 7.40
N ALA A 101 -13.48 24.44 7.39
CA ALA A 101 -12.64 24.42 6.21
C ALA A 101 -13.25 23.59 5.06
N LEU A 102 -13.79 22.41 5.37
CA LEU A 102 -14.43 21.53 4.38
C LEU A 102 -15.67 22.17 3.76
N ARG A 103 -16.49 22.89 4.55
CA ARG A 103 -17.64 23.65 4.04
C ARG A 103 -17.21 24.80 3.13
N LEU A 104 -16.14 25.52 3.50
CA LEU A 104 -15.58 26.57 2.64
C LEU A 104 -15.13 26.01 1.28
N ILE A 105 -14.53 24.81 1.23
CA ILE A 105 -14.19 24.17 -0.04
C ILE A 105 -15.44 23.79 -0.86
N HIS A 106 -16.54 23.38 -0.21
CA HIS A 106 -17.82 23.10 -0.91
C HIS A 106 -18.52 24.35 -1.47
N HIS A 107 -18.20 25.53 -0.92
CA HIS A 107 -18.72 26.81 -1.40
C HIS A 107 -18.15 27.18 -2.77
N VAL A 108 -16.84 26.98 -2.97
CA VAL A 108 -16.18 27.36 -4.23
C VAL A 108 -16.47 26.39 -5.37
N SER A 109 -16.33 26.88 -6.60
CA SER A 109 -16.55 26.10 -7.81
C SER A 109 -15.56 24.94 -7.93
N ASN A 110 -15.93 23.86 -8.64
CA ASN A 110 -15.06 22.70 -8.85
C ASN A 110 -13.67 23.08 -9.39
N ASN A 111 -13.60 24.10 -10.26
CA ASN A 111 -12.36 24.56 -10.87
C ASN A 111 -11.42 25.26 -9.88
N GLU A 112 -11.95 25.79 -8.78
CA GLU A 112 -11.19 26.50 -7.74
C GLU A 112 -10.88 25.61 -6.53
N ARG A 113 -11.65 24.53 -6.33
CA ARG A 113 -11.50 23.62 -5.19
C ARG A 113 -10.07 23.12 -5.01
N ALA A 114 -9.42 22.71 -6.10
CA ALA A 114 -8.06 22.18 -6.04
C ALA A 114 -7.06 23.22 -5.48
N ALA A 115 -7.15 24.46 -5.94
CA ALA A 115 -6.27 25.54 -5.49
C ALA A 115 -6.49 25.87 -4.00
N LEU A 116 -7.75 26.03 -3.57
CA LEU A 116 -8.09 26.29 -2.17
C LEU A 116 -7.67 25.11 -1.26
N THR A 117 -7.90 23.87 -1.67
CA THR A 117 -7.52 22.68 -0.90
C THR A 117 -6.01 22.57 -0.74
N LYS A 118 -5.22 22.84 -1.79
CA LYS A 118 -3.75 22.86 -1.70
C LYS A 118 -3.26 23.94 -0.73
N ALA A 119 -3.87 25.12 -0.76
CA ALA A 119 -3.56 26.20 0.19
C ALA A 119 -3.89 25.79 1.65
N LEU A 120 -5.05 25.16 1.89
CA LEU A 120 -5.43 24.66 3.21
C LEU A 120 -4.52 23.54 3.70
N TYR A 121 -4.11 22.63 2.83
CA TYR A 121 -3.14 21.59 3.18
C TYR A 121 -1.78 22.17 3.57
N LYS A 122 -1.26 23.15 2.81
CA LYS A 122 -0.02 23.85 3.17
C LYS A 122 -0.18 24.55 4.53
N ALA A 123 -1.27 25.28 4.72
CA ALA A 123 -1.55 25.98 5.96
C ALA A 123 -1.58 25.01 7.17
N TYR A 124 -2.21 23.84 7.01
CA TYR A 124 -2.38 22.87 8.09
C TYR A 124 -1.13 22.02 8.37
N TRP A 125 -0.46 21.51 7.33
CA TRP A 125 0.63 20.53 7.45
C TRP A 125 2.03 21.12 7.33
N VAL A 126 2.17 22.41 7.00
CA VAL A 126 3.46 23.08 6.82
C VAL A 126 3.55 24.33 7.68
N ASP A 127 2.52 25.18 7.63
CA ASP A 127 2.56 26.50 8.27
C ASP A 127 1.96 26.52 9.69
N GLU A 128 1.49 25.36 10.19
CA GLU A 128 0.89 25.18 11.52
C GLU A 128 -0.31 26.11 11.81
N ALA A 129 -0.98 26.59 10.77
CA ALA A 129 -2.08 27.55 10.86
C ALA A 129 -3.33 26.95 11.53
N ASP A 130 -4.07 27.80 12.26
CA ASP A 130 -5.35 27.40 12.86
C ASP A 130 -6.52 27.47 11.88
N ILE A 131 -6.74 26.37 11.17
CA ILE A 131 -7.87 26.22 10.25
C ILE A 131 -9.24 26.10 10.95
N THR A 132 -9.31 26.23 12.27
CA THR A 132 -10.59 26.38 13.01
C THR A 132 -11.04 27.84 13.10
N ASP A 133 -10.12 28.79 12.92
CA ASP A 133 -10.40 30.23 12.90
C ASP A 133 -10.89 30.66 11.51
N ARG A 134 -12.07 31.27 11.46
CA ARG A 134 -12.71 31.76 10.23
C ARG A 134 -11.91 32.85 9.53
N LYS A 135 -11.26 33.74 10.29
CA LYS A 135 -10.40 34.80 9.72
C LYS A 135 -9.17 34.20 9.05
N VAL A 136 -8.58 33.18 9.67
CA VAL A 136 -7.47 32.43 9.09
C VAL A 136 -7.91 31.73 7.81
N LEU A 137 -9.09 31.10 7.78
CA LEU A 137 -9.64 30.48 6.57
C LEU A 137 -9.86 31.46 5.42
N LEU A 138 -10.41 32.65 5.71
CA LEU A 138 -10.58 33.71 4.69
C LEU A 138 -9.24 34.25 4.18
N ASP A 139 -8.25 34.41 5.05
CA ASP A 139 -6.89 34.81 4.65
C ASP A 139 -6.21 33.76 3.77
N ILE A 140 -6.36 32.46 4.11
CA ILE A 140 -5.89 31.36 3.27
C ILE A 140 -6.58 31.39 1.91
N ALA A 141 -7.89 31.61 1.86
CA ALA A 141 -8.63 31.70 0.60
C ALA A 141 -8.12 32.86 -0.29
N ARG A 142 -7.85 34.03 0.30
CA ARG A 142 -7.23 35.18 -0.40
C ARG A 142 -5.84 34.87 -0.96
N LYS A 143 -5.04 34.11 -0.21
CA LYS A 143 -3.69 33.70 -0.62
C LYS A 143 -3.66 32.49 -1.57
N SER A 144 -4.78 31.77 -1.72
CA SER A 144 -4.87 30.56 -2.55
C SER A 144 -4.87 30.82 -4.05
N GLY A 145 -5.13 32.06 -4.48
CA GLY A 145 -5.19 32.45 -5.88
C GLY A 145 -6.50 32.10 -6.59
N ILE A 146 -7.55 31.68 -5.87
CA ILE A 146 -8.89 31.49 -6.44
C ILE A 146 -9.51 32.84 -6.83
N ALA A 147 -10.26 32.88 -7.93
CA ALA A 147 -10.87 34.10 -8.45
C ALA A 147 -12.01 34.60 -7.56
N SER A 148 -12.74 33.68 -6.92
CA SER A 148 -13.83 34.00 -5.99
C SER A 148 -13.35 34.56 -4.65
N ALA A 149 -12.04 34.59 -4.36
CA ALA A 149 -11.51 34.94 -3.04
C ALA A 149 -11.95 36.33 -2.53
N GLY A 150 -12.07 37.31 -3.43
CA GLY A 150 -12.50 38.67 -3.07
C GLY A 150 -13.97 38.78 -2.67
N GLN A 151 -14.77 37.75 -2.94
CA GLN A 151 -16.21 37.69 -2.64
C GLN A 151 -16.50 36.88 -1.37
N LEU A 152 -15.47 36.24 -0.77
CA LEU A 152 -15.63 35.44 0.43
C LEU A 152 -15.50 36.32 1.68
N ASP A 153 -16.54 36.29 2.52
CA ASP A 153 -16.59 36.94 3.83
C ASP A 153 -17.12 35.95 4.90
N GLU A 154 -17.45 36.45 6.09
CA GLU A 154 -17.93 35.61 7.20
C GLU A 154 -19.27 34.91 6.92
N ASP A 155 -20.09 35.42 6.01
CA ASP A 155 -21.42 34.88 5.74
C ASP A 155 -21.34 33.49 5.09
N VAL A 156 -20.24 33.21 4.37
CA VAL A 156 -19.95 31.91 3.74
C VAL A 156 -20.07 30.75 4.74
N PHE A 157 -19.73 30.97 6.01
CA PHE A 157 -19.73 29.93 7.04
C PHE A 157 -21.13 29.59 7.56
N GLY A 158 -22.13 30.40 7.24
CA GLY A 158 -23.54 30.19 7.52
C GLY A 158 -24.31 29.49 6.40
N HIS A 159 -23.68 29.22 5.24
CA HIS A 159 -24.38 28.62 4.09
C HIS A 159 -24.78 27.17 4.33
N GLU A 160 -26.09 26.97 4.50
CA GLU A 160 -26.70 25.64 4.71
C GLU A 160 -26.49 24.67 3.55
N GLU A 161 -26.41 25.17 2.31
CA GLU A 161 -26.17 24.32 1.15
C GLU A 161 -24.77 23.69 1.17
N ASP A 162 -23.76 24.39 1.67
CA ASP A 162 -22.38 23.85 1.74
C ASP A 162 -22.25 22.79 2.83
N ARG A 163 -23.01 22.95 3.92
CA ARG A 163 -23.21 21.88 4.91
C ARG A 163 -23.82 20.63 4.27
N ARG A 164 -24.92 20.79 3.52
CA ARG A 164 -25.59 19.66 2.86
C ARG A 164 -24.73 18.99 1.80
N LYS A 165 -23.95 19.76 1.02
CA LYS A 165 -22.98 19.20 0.06
C LYS A 165 -21.93 18.32 0.77
N LEU A 166 -21.39 18.77 1.90
CA LEU A 166 -20.46 17.98 2.70
C LEU A 166 -21.08 16.69 3.26
N GLU A 167 -22.30 16.78 3.78
CA GLU A 167 -23.06 15.63 4.29
C GLU A 167 -23.32 14.61 3.17
N ARG A 168 -23.79 15.05 1.98
CA ARG A 168 -24.01 14.18 0.81
C ARG A 168 -22.73 13.52 0.33
N ALA A 169 -21.66 14.29 0.13
CA ALA A 169 -20.37 13.75 -0.32
C ALA A 169 -19.81 12.70 0.66
N THR A 170 -19.96 12.95 1.97
CA THR A 170 -19.52 12.01 3.01
C THR A 170 -20.38 10.75 3.01
N HIS A 171 -21.70 10.88 2.88
CA HIS A 171 -22.61 9.73 2.77
C HIS A 171 -22.31 8.89 1.52
N ASP A 172 -22.07 9.54 0.38
CA ASP A 172 -21.80 8.86 -0.89
C ASP A 172 -20.51 8.01 -0.82
N VAL A 173 -19.43 8.52 -0.24
CA VAL A 173 -18.18 7.75 -0.13
C VAL A 173 -18.30 6.58 0.86
N ILE A 174 -19.11 6.71 1.91
CA ILE A 174 -19.44 5.62 2.84
C ILE A 174 -20.23 4.55 2.10
N LYS A 175 -21.26 4.94 1.34
CA LYS A 175 -22.07 4.02 0.53
C LYS A 175 -21.24 3.29 -0.54
N ARG A 176 -20.19 3.93 -1.07
CA ARG A 176 -19.22 3.33 -2.01
C ARG A 176 -18.24 2.35 -1.36
N GLY A 177 -18.27 2.19 -0.03
CA GLY A 177 -17.48 1.17 0.67
C GLY A 177 -16.20 1.70 1.34
N SER A 178 -16.00 3.02 1.42
CA SER A 178 -14.73 3.54 1.95
C SER A 178 -14.62 3.42 3.46
N PRO A 179 -13.52 2.86 4.00
CA PRO A 179 -13.25 2.84 5.44
C PRO A 179 -12.52 4.12 5.93
N GLY A 180 -12.14 5.03 5.03
CA GLY A 180 -11.43 6.26 5.37
C GLY A 180 -11.06 7.10 4.14
N VAL A 181 -10.03 7.94 4.27
CA VAL A 181 -9.47 8.76 3.17
C VAL A 181 -7.94 8.70 3.19
N PRO A 182 -7.22 8.96 2.09
CA PRO A 182 -7.74 9.29 0.76
C PRO A 182 -8.46 8.10 0.12
N ALA A 183 -9.51 8.38 -0.62
CA ALA A 183 -10.17 7.38 -1.45
C ALA A 183 -10.37 7.89 -2.87
N PHE A 184 -10.32 7.00 -3.83
CA PHE A 184 -10.41 7.29 -5.25
C PHE A 184 -11.54 6.46 -5.84
N TRP A 185 -12.41 7.10 -6.61
CA TRP A 185 -13.49 6.43 -7.31
C TRP A 185 -13.29 6.55 -8.82
N VAL A 186 -13.11 5.40 -9.47
CA VAL A 186 -13.05 5.30 -10.93
C VAL A 186 -14.44 4.93 -11.41
N LYS A 187 -15.19 5.92 -11.93
CA LYS A 187 -16.62 5.78 -12.25
C LYS A 187 -16.90 4.72 -13.31
N ASP A 188 -16.06 4.67 -14.34
CA ASP A 188 -16.31 3.86 -15.53
C ASP A 188 -15.70 2.46 -15.44
N GLU A 189 -15.02 2.12 -14.34
CA GLU A 189 -14.50 0.77 -14.16
C GLU A 189 -15.65 -0.23 -14.01
N VAL A 190 -15.58 -1.30 -14.80
CA VAL A 190 -16.48 -2.44 -14.71
C VAL A 190 -15.68 -3.62 -14.19
N TRP A 191 -16.18 -4.26 -13.14
CA TRP A 191 -15.52 -5.40 -12.50
C TRP A 191 -16.54 -6.43 -12.01
N THR A 192 -16.08 -7.64 -11.73
CA THR A 192 -16.92 -8.73 -11.20
C THR A 192 -16.56 -8.96 -9.75
N ASP A 193 -17.55 -8.92 -8.86
CA ASP A 193 -17.34 -9.18 -7.44
C ASP A 193 -17.14 -10.67 -7.13
N ALA A 194 -16.77 -10.98 -5.90
CA ALA A 194 -16.51 -12.35 -5.45
C ALA A 194 -17.73 -13.29 -5.58
N LYS A 195 -18.95 -12.75 -5.79
CA LYS A 195 -20.17 -13.52 -6.02
C LYS A 195 -20.50 -13.67 -7.52
N GLY A 196 -19.59 -13.28 -8.40
CA GLY A 196 -19.79 -13.32 -9.85
C GLY A 196 -20.68 -12.20 -10.38
N LYS A 197 -21.05 -11.20 -9.56
CA LYS A 197 -21.92 -10.10 -9.99
C LYS A 197 -21.11 -8.98 -10.63
N ARG A 198 -21.49 -8.58 -11.83
CA ARG A 198 -20.95 -7.41 -12.53
C ARG A 198 -21.30 -6.12 -11.77
N ARG A 199 -20.30 -5.27 -11.57
CA ARG A 199 -20.37 -3.96 -10.90
C ARG A 199 -19.81 -2.89 -11.82
N GLN A 200 -20.27 -1.66 -11.63
CA GLN A 200 -19.73 -0.47 -12.28
C GLN A 200 -19.37 0.55 -11.20
N GLY A 201 -18.24 1.21 -11.40
CA GLY A 201 -17.60 2.06 -10.41
C GLY A 201 -16.82 1.24 -9.40
N ARG A 202 -15.57 1.64 -9.16
CA ARG A 202 -14.71 0.98 -8.17
C ARG A 202 -14.01 1.98 -7.27
N LEU A 203 -13.91 1.59 -6.01
CA LEU A 203 -13.22 2.32 -4.96
C LEU A 203 -11.80 1.78 -4.78
N TYR A 204 -10.84 2.68 -4.67
CA TYR A 204 -9.48 2.42 -4.18
C TYR A 204 -9.21 3.31 -2.96
N TRP A 205 -8.64 2.77 -1.89
CA TRP A 205 -8.41 3.48 -0.64
C TRP A 205 -6.94 3.42 -0.23
N GLY A 206 -6.37 4.58 0.10
CA GLY A 206 -4.96 4.74 0.46
C GLY A 206 -4.12 5.35 -0.68
N GLN A 207 -3.20 6.26 -0.33
CA GLN A 207 -2.33 6.95 -1.30
C GLN A 207 -1.40 5.99 -2.08
N ASP A 208 -1.09 4.84 -1.48
CA ASP A 208 -0.30 3.75 -2.05
C ASP A 208 -1.08 2.90 -3.06
N ARG A 209 -2.41 3.09 -3.17
CA ARG A 209 -3.26 2.44 -4.18
C ARG A 209 -3.45 3.26 -5.45
N MET A 210 -2.83 4.43 -5.55
CA MET A 210 -2.87 5.27 -6.76
C MET A 210 -2.34 4.57 -8.02
N LEU A 211 -1.46 3.57 -7.87
CA LEU A 211 -1.00 2.76 -9.00
C LEU A 211 -2.14 1.98 -9.66
N PHE A 212 -3.09 1.48 -8.87
CA PHE A 212 -4.26 0.74 -9.39
C PHE A 212 -5.20 1.69 -10.12
N VAL A 213 -5.41 2.88 -9.55
CA VAL A 213 -6.21 3.96 -10.16
C VAL A 213 -5.65 4.33 -11.52
N GLU A 214 -4.34 4.58 -11.60
CA GLU A 214 -3.68 4.95 -12.86
C GLU A 214 -3.73 3.81 -13.88
N ALA A 215 -3.43 2.58 -13.46
CA ALA A 215 -3.46 1.41 -14.33
C ALA A 215 -4.86 1.19 -14.94
N GLN A 216 -5.90 1.34 -14.12
CA GLN A 216 -7.28 1.17 -14.57
C GLN A 216 -7.75 2.29 -15.49
N LEU A 217 -7.41 3.54 -15.20
CA LEU A 217 -7.76 4.66 -16.08
C LEU A 217 -7.05 4.55 -17.44
N ARG A 218 -5.79 4.09 -17.46
CA ARG A 218 -5.08 3.77 -18.72
C ARG A 218 -5.77 2.65 -19.48
N ALA A 219 -6.18 1.58 -18.80
CA ALA A 219 -6.91 0.47 -19.43
C ALA A 219 -8.21 0.94 -20.09
N LEU A 220 -8.98 1.80 -19.40
CA LEU A 220 -10.21 2.40 -19.93
C LEU A 220 -9.94 3.30 -21.15
N GLN A 221 -8.98 4.22 -21.03
CA GLN A 221 -8.59 5.15 -22.10
C GLN A 221 -8.15 4.40 -23.37
N LEU A 222 -7.37 3.33 -23.21
CA LEU A 222 -6.88 2.49 -24.30
C LEU A 222 -7.92 1.47 -24.78
N ARG A 223 -8.99 1.24 -24.02
CA ARG A 223 -10.01 0.20 -24.24
C ARG A 223 -9.40 -1.20 -24.36
N VAL A 224 -8.43 -1.48 -23.49
CA VAL A 224 -7.72 -2.76 -23.43
C VAL A 224 -7.85 -3.38 -22.04
N PRO A 225 -7.74 -4.70 -21.90
CA PRO A 225 -7.64 -5.31 -20.58
C PRO A 225 -6.32 -4.92 -19.90
N LEU A 226 -6.24 -5.07 -18.58
CA LEU A 226 -5.13 -4.57 -17.76
C LEU A 226 -3.76 -5.11 -18.22
N GLU A 227 -3.72 -6.37 -18.64
CA GLU A 227 -2.53 -7.09 -19.12
C GLU A 227 -1.95 -6.47 -20.41
N LYS A 228 -2.73 -5.65 -21.10
CA LYS A 228 -2.35 -4.96 -22.34
C LYS A 228 -2.06 -3.47 -22.13
N VAL A 229 -2.13 -2.97 -20.90
CA VAL A 229 -1.68 -1.61 -20.58
C VAL A 229 -0.15 -1.57 -20.65
N PRO A 230 0.45 -0.81 -21.58
CA PRO A 230 1.89 -0.84 -21.80
C PRO A 230 2.66 -0.30 -20.60
N ASN A 231 3.80 -0.95 -20.30
CA ASN A 231 4.74 -0.55 -19.25
C ASN A 231 4.08 -0.44 -17.86
N ILE A 232 3.10 -1.30 -17.56
CA ILE A 232 2.30 -1.20 -16.33
C ILE A 232 3.14 -1.29 -15.04
N SER A 233 4.28 -1.99 -15.07
CA SER A 233 5.23 -2.03 -13.95
C SER A 233 5.82 -0.67 -13.59
N THR A 234 5.90 0.25 -14.56
CA THR A 234 6.43 1.60 -14.37
C THR A 234 5.47 2.52 -13.61
N LEU A 235 4.21 2.10 -13.39
CA LEU A 235 3.23 2.84 -12.60
C LEU A 235 3.47 2.75 -11.10
N HIS A 236 4.29 1.80 -10.65
CA HIS A 236 4.69 1.73 -9.25
C HIS A 236 5.86 2.71 -9.01
N PRO A 237 5.68 3.83 -8.28
CA PRO A 237 6.66 4.91 -8.27
C PRO A 237 7.99 4.50 -7.66
N ARG A 238 9.10 4.88 -8.30
CA ARG A 238 10.47 4.58 -7.88
C ARG A 238 11.29 5.86 -7.76
N CYS A 239 12.19 5.91 -6.78
CA CYS A 239 13.22 6.94 -6.70
C CYS A 239 14.39 6.66 -7.65
N VAL A 240 14.72 5.38 -7.86
CA VAL A 240 15.88 4.97 -8.64
C VAL A 240 15.46 3.91 -9.67
N TRP A 241 15.33 4.34 -10.92
CA TRP A 241 15.01 3.47 -12.06
C TRP A 241 16.25 2.77 -12.61
N ASN A 242 17.35 3.50 -12.75
CA ASN A 242 18.62 2.98 -13.24
C ASN A 242 19.41 2.34 -12.10
N VAL A 243 19.45 1.01 -12.08
CA VAL A 243 20.17 0.23 -11.05
C VAL A 243 21.68 0.45 -11.20
N PRO A 244 22.36 1.01 -10.17
CA PRO A 244 23.82 1.15 -10.21
C PRO A 244 24.48 -0.23 -10.12
N ARG A 245 24.90 -0.79 -11.27
CA ARG A 245 25.45 -2.16 -11.33
C ARG A 245 26.63 -2.36 -10.39
N ASP A 246 27.50 -1.36 -10.23
CA ASP A 246 28.64 -1.44 -9.31
C ASP A 246 28.23 -1.63 -7.85
N LEU A 247 27.12 -1.01 -7.42
CA LEU A 247 26.60 -1.18 -6.07
C LEU A 247 26.12 -2.62 -5.88
N VAL A 248 25.33 -3.12 -6.82
CA VAL A 248 24.77 -4.47 -6.73
C VAL A 248 25.88 -5.53 -6.86
N ASN A 249 26.86 -5.31 -7.72
CA ASN A 249 28.04 -6.18 -7.89
C ASN A 249 28.93 -6.23 -6.64
N LYS A 250 29.02 -5.15 -5.86
CA LYS A 250 29.71 -5.16 -4.55
C LYS A 250 29.00 -6.07 -3.53
N GLY A 251 27.72 -6.35 -3.74
CA GLY A 251 26.91 -7.25 -2.93
C GLY A 251 25.83 -6.48 -2.17
N VAL A 252 24.58 -6.87 -2.41
CA VAL A 252 23.40 -6.41 -1.68
C VAL A 252 22.69 -7.62 -1.10
N LYS A 253 22.26 -7.52 0.17
CA LYS A 253 21.50 -8.56 0.85
C LYS A 253 20.09 -8.08 1.14
N LEU A 254 19.10 -8.88 0.76
CA LEU A 254 17.69 -8.72 1.07
C LEU A 254 17.27 -9.85 2.01
N GLU A 255 17.01 -9.53 3.27
CA GLU A 255 16.43 -10.45 4.24
C GLU A 255 14.91 -10.32 4.24
N ILE A 256 14.20 -11.45 4.27
CA ILE A 256 12.73 -11.48 4.17
C ILE A 256 12.16 -12.39 5.25
N TRP A 257 11.48 -11.81 6.24
CA TRP A 257 10.73 -12.58 7.23
C TRP A 257 9.35 -12.90 6.66
N TYR A 258 8.97 -14.17 6.72
CA TYR A 258 7.73 -14.65 6.13
C TYR A 258 7.07 -15.77 6.93
N ASP A 259 5.77 -15.92 6.73
CA ASP A 259 4.98 -17.07 7.19
C ASP A 259 4.03 -17.50 6.07
N PHE A 260 3.85 -18.80 5.88
CA PHE A 260 2.90 -19.34 4.91
C PHE A 260 1.43 -18.99 5.22
N SER A 261 1.14 -18.53 6.45
CA SER A 261 -0.19 -18.09 6.89
C SER A 261 -0.53 -16.66 6.47
N SER A 262 0.43 -15.90 5.93
CA SER A 262 0.18 -14.53 5.46
C SER A 262 -0.05 -14.49 3.94
N PRO A 263 -1.23 -14.01 3.49
CA PRO A 263 -1.46 -13.81 2.05
C PRO A 263 -0.53 -12.74 1.47
N TRP A 264 -0.23 -11.72 2.26
CA TRP A 264 0.68 -10.65 1.85
C TRP A 264 2.09 -11.20 1.66
N ALA A 265 2.51 -12.19 2.45
CA ALA A 265 3.83 -12.79 2.30
C ALA A 265 3.89 -13.69 1.05
N PHE A 266 2.79 -14.38 0.73
CA PHE A 266 2.64 -15.07 -0.55
C PHE A 266 2.80 -14.10 -1.73
N LEU A 267 2.07 -12.98 -1.74
CA LEU A 267 2.18 -11.96 -2.78
C LEU A 267 3.58 -11.33 -2.84
N GLY A 268 4.21 -11.10 -1.69
CA GLY A 268 5.60 -10.63 -1.64
C GLY A 268 6.60 -11.65 -2.20
N TRP A 269 6.36 -12.93 -1.96
CA TRP A 269 7.19 -14.03 -2.48
C TRP A 269 7.10 -14.17 -3.99
N THR A 270 5.92 -14.01 -4.60
CA THR A 270 5.77 -14.10 -6.07
C THR A 270 6.61 -13.06 -6.82
N GLN A 271 6.98 -11.95 -6.16
CA GLN A 271 7.78 -10.89 -6.77
C GLN A 271 9.29 -11.12 -6.72
N LEU A 272 9.79 -12.11 -5.97
CA LEU A 272 11.23 -12.29 -5.75
C LEU A 272 12.01 -12.65 -7.02
N GLU A 273 11.37 -13.35 -7.95
CA GLU A 273 12.01 -13.67 -9.23
C GLU A 273 12.20 -12.43 -10.10
N SER A 274 11.22 -11.50 -10.09
CA SER A 274 11.38 -10.17 -10.71
C SER A 274 12.56 -9.41 -10.09
N PHE A 275 12.77 -9.51 -8.77
CA PHE A 275 13.90 -8.87 -8.10
C PHE A 275 15.23 -9.47 -8.57
N LYS A 276 15.34 -10.80 -8.64
CA LYS A 276 16.56 -11.46 -9.16
C LYS A 276 16.83 -11.09 -10.61
N LYS A 277 15.80 -11.03 -11.47
CA LYS A 277 15.95 -10.58 -12.86
C LYS A 277 16.42 -9.13 -12.96
N THR A 278 15.88 -8.25 -12.12
CA THR A 278 16.22 -6.82 -12.11
C THR A 278 17.65 -6.57 -11.61
N PHE A 279 18.07 -7.28 -10.56
CA PHE A 279 19.32 -6.98 -9.84
C PHE A 279 20.46 -7.99 -10.11
N GLY A 280 20.17 -9.13 -10.73
CA GLY A 280 21.15 -10.15 -11.06
C GLY A 280 21.77 -10.83 -9.83
N SER A 281 22.91 -11.49 -10.05
CA SER A 281 23.60 -12.32 -9.05
C SER A 281 24.19 -11.54 -7.86
N GLY A 282 24.27 -10.22 -7.95
CA GLY A 282 24.74 -9.37 -6.85
C GLY A 282 23.72 -9.22 -5.70
N LEU A 283 22.45 -9.57 -5.94
CA LEU A 283 21.41 -9.61 -4.92
C LEU A 283 21.33 -10.98 -4.24
N GLN A 284 21.68 -11.01 -2.96
CA GLN A 284 21.52 -12.17 -2.07
C GLN A 284 20.18 -12.09 -1.36
N ILE A 285 19.26 -13.03 -1.64
CA ILE A 285 17.97 -13.10 -0.97
C ILE A 285 18.02 -14.16 0.13
N GLU A 286 17.81 -13.73 1.37
CA GLU A 286 17.80 -14.58 2.56
C GLU A 286 16.35 -14.69 3.09
N MET A 287 15.75 -15.86 2.88
CA MET A 287 14.40 -16.16 3.36
C MET A 287 14.45 -16.60 4.83
N LYS A 288 13.71 -15.91 5.70
CA LYS A 288 13.68 -16.14 7.15
C LYS A 288 12.29 -16.63 7.62
N PRO A 289 12.06 -17.97 7.66
CA PRO A 289 10.83 -18.54 8.17
C PRO A 289 10.56 -18.05 9.59
N THR A 290 9.40 -17.46 9.82
CA THR A 290 9.00 -16.79 11.06
C THR A 290 7.61 -17.26 11.45
N LEU A 291 7.41 -17.66 12.71
CA LEU A 291 6.09 -18.09 13.16
C LEU A 291 5.24 -16.87 13.55
N LEU A 292 4.43 -16.38 12.61
CA LEU A 292 3.64 -15.16 12.73
C LEU A 292 2.68 -15.20 13.92
N GLY A 293 2.04 -16.33 14.16
CA GLY A 293 1.16 -16.50 15.32
C GLY A 293 1.90 -16.40 16.67
N ALA A 294 3.18 -16.75 16.74
CA ALA A 294 4.00 -16.52 17.93
C ALA A 294 4.41 -15.06 18.07
N LEU A 295 4.87 -14.44 16.97
CA LEU A 295 5.17 -13.02 16.93
C LEU A 295 3.97 -12.17 17.40
N PHE A 296 2.77 -12.45 16.88
CA PHE A 296 1.54 -11.74 17.26
C PHE A 296 1.22 -11.85 18.75
N ARG A 297 1.32 -13.04 19.34
CA ARG A 297 1.14 -13.20 20.80
C ARG A 297 2.13 -12.35 21.59
N GLU A 298 3.38 -12.31 21.17
CA GLU A 298 4.45 -11.60 21.89
C GLU A 298 4.35 -10.08 21.79
N ILE A 299 3.84 -9.55 20.69
CA ILE A 299 3.66 -8.10 20.48
C ILE A 299 2.24 -7.60 20.82
N GLY A 300 1.36 -8.48 21.32
CA GLY A 300 -0.03 -8.15 21.64
C GLY A 300 -0.91 -7.86 20.41
N ALA A 301 -0.60 -8.46 19.26
CA ALA A 301 -1.43 -8.37 18.06
C ALA A 301 -2.48 -9.49 18.01
N PRO A 302 -3.67 -9.25 17.41
CA PRO A 302 -4.67 -10.30 17.20
C PRO A 302 -4.18 -11.36 16.21
N ASN A 303 -4.37 -12.64 16.53
CA ASN A 303 -3.98 -13.76 15.65
C ASN A 303 -4.69 -13.75 14.28
N ALA A 304 -5.89 -13.18 14.21
CA ALA A 304 -6.63 -12.93 12.98
C ALA A 304 -6.91 -11.43 12.85
N PRO A 305 -6.00 -10.63 12.28
CA PRO A 305 -6.16 -9.17 12.23
C PRO A 305 -7.47 -8.70 11.57
N MET A 306 -8.00 -9.49 10.65
CA MET A 306 -9.27 -9.21 9.97
C MET A 306 -10.48 -9.25 10.92
N SER A 307 -10.46 -10.08 11.97
CA SER A 307 -11.63 -10.24 12.85
C SER A 307 -11.93 -9.00 13.70
N VAL A 308 -10.93 -8.16 13.93
CA VAL A 308 -11.04 -6.93 14.74
C VAL A 308 -11.31 -5.67 13.91
N LEU A 309 -11.40 -5.79 12.59
CA LEU A 309 -11.71 -4.66 11.70
C LEU A 309 -13.22 -4.42 11.64
N SER A 310 -13.64 -3.18 11.36
CA SER A 310 -15.03 -2.89 11.02
C SER A 310 -15.46 -3.64 9.75
N GLU A 311 -16.77 -3.89 9.60
CA GLU A 311 -17.30 -4.57 8.41
C GLU A 311 -16.88 -3.88 7.12
N GLN A 312 -16.99 -2.56 7.07
CA GLN A 312 -16.57 -1.74 5.93
C GLN A 312 -15.12 -2.00 5.54
N LYS A 313 -14.20 -1.99 6.52
CA LYS A 313 -12.78 -2.19 6.27
C LYS A 313 -12.45 -3.64 5.89
N ARG A 314 -13.16 -4.63 6.44
CA ARG A 314 -13.05 -6.03 6.00
C ARG A 314 -13.47 -6.20 4.55
N ASN A 315 -14.60 -5.60 4.16
CA ASN A 315 -15.11 -5.65 2.80
C ASN A 315 -14.11 -5.02 1.81
N TYR A 316 -13.56 -3.85 2.14
CA TYR A 316 -12.52 -3.24 1.32
C TYR A 316 -11.24 -4.08 1.25
N ALA A 317 -10.76 -4.64 2.37
CA ALA A 317 -9.54 -5.46 2.38
C ALA A 317 -9.65 -6.71 1.49
N ASN A 318 -10.85 -7.27 1.32
CA ASN A 318 -11.10 -8.35 0.34
C ASN A 318 -11.01 -7.87 -1.12
N LEU A 319 -11.35 -6.61 -1.40
CA LEU A 319 -11.11 -6.02 -2.72
C LEU A 319 -9.62 -5.77 -2.92
N ASP A 320 -8.97 -5.14 -1.94
CA ASP A 320 -7.56 -4.75 -1.98
C ASP A 320 -6.64 -5.94 -2.26
N ILE A 321 -6.82 -7.05 -1.54
CA ILE A 321 -6.03 -8.26 -1.74
C ILE A 321 -6.19 -8.85 -3.14
N SER A 322 -7.36 -8.67 -3.78
CA SER A 322 -7.64 -9.17 -5.13
C SER A 322 -7.02 -8.31 -6.23
N ASP A 323 -6.75 -7.02 -5.96
CA ASP A 323 -6.15 -6.11 -6.93
C ASP A 323 -4.65 -6.42 -7.16
N TRP A 324 -3.95 -6.96 -6.16
CA TRP A 324 -2.54 -7.31 -6.28
C TRP A 324 -2.25 -8.46 -7.25
N PRO A 325 -2.87 -9.65 -7.16
CA PRO A 325 -2.75 -10.68 -8.19
C PRO A 325 -3.09 -10.16 -9.58
N ARG A 326 -4.15 -9.33 -9.70
CA ARG A 326 -4.57 -8.75 -10.99
C ARG A 326 -3.46 -7.90 -11.61
N LEU A 327 -2.85 -7.00 -10.83
CA LEU A 327 -1.73 -6.19 -11.29
C LEU A 327 -0.48 -7.01 -11.60
N TRP A 328 -0.09 -7.92 -10.70
CA TRP A 328 1.13 -8.72 -10.87
C TRP A 328 1.03 -9.67 -12.07
N ASN A 329 -0.15 -10.24 -12.34
CA ASN A 329 -0.38 -10.99 -13.57
C ASN A 329 -0.30 -10.09 -14.82
N ALA A 330 -0.78 -8.84 -14.74
CA ALA A 330 -0.66 -7.89 -15.84
C ALA A 330 0.78 -7.44 -16.12
N VAL A 331 1.60 -7.28 -15.08
CA VAL A 331 3.05 -7.05 -15.20
C VAL A 331 3.72 -8.27 -15.84
N ASP A 332 3.39 -9.47 -15.35
CA ASP A 332 4.03 -10.70 -15.81
C ASP A 332 3.69 -11.08 -17.25
N ALA A 333 2.48 -10.73 -17.72
CA ALA A 333 2.09 -10.86 -19.11
C ALA A 333 2.99 -10.06 -20.08
N GLN A 334 3.76 -9.09 -19.58
CA GLN A 334 4.69 -8.26 -20.35
C GLN A 334 6.16 -8.59 -20.06
N GLU A 335 6.51 -8.89 -18.80
CA GLU A 335 7.90 -9.06 -18.37
C GLU A 335 8.34 -10.54 -18.22
N HIS A 336 7.39 -11.48 -18.25
CA HIS A 336 7.65 -12.92 -18.07
C HIS A 336 8.56 -13.22 -16.88
N THR A 337 8.22 -12.63 -15.73
CA THR A 337 9.01 -12.67 -14.48
C THR A 337 8.68 -13.86 -13.59
N MET A 338 7.48 -14.44 -13.72
CA MET A 338 6.97 -15.56 -12.92
C MET A 338 6.96 -16.85 -13.75
N ASP A 339 6.88 -17.98 -13.05
CA ASP A 339 6.74 -19.32 -13.63
C ASP A 339 5.34 -19.55 -14.22
N LYS A 340 4.31 -19.01 -13.57
CA LYS A 340 2.92 -19.00 -14.01
C LYS A 340 2.14 -17.85 -13.37
N PRO A 341 0.99 -17.46 -13.95
CA PRO A 341 0.08 -16.50 -13.34
C PRO A 341 -0.30 -16.88 -11.90
N ILE A 342 -0.55 -15.87 -11.07
CA ILE A 342 -1.04 -16.01 -9.70
C ILE A 342 -2.52 -16.38 -9.75
N GLU A 343 -2.86 -17.56 -9.24
CA GLU A 343 -4.23 -18.06 -9.10
C GLU A 343 -4.69 -17.94 -7.64
N PHE A 344 -4.77 -16.71 -7.14
CA PHE A 344 -5.06 -16.46 -5.73
C PHE A 344 -6.42 -17.03 -5.29
N ARG A 345 -6.43 -17.84 -4.23
CA ARG A 345 -7.61 -18.37 -3.55
C ARG A 345 -7.46 -18.16 -2.05
N PHE A 346 -8.41 -17.45 -1.46
CA PHE A 346 -8.43 -17.30 0.00
C PHE A 346 -8.78 -18.65 0.65
N PRO A 347 -7.99 -19.16 1.61
CA PRO A 347 -8.22 -20.46 2.23
C PRO A 347 -9.56 -20.55 2.95
N GLU A 348 -10.28 -21.66 2.78
CA GLU A 348 -11.52 -21.94 3.53
C GLU A 348 -11.26 -22.13 5.03
N LYS A 349 -10.11 -22.71 5.37
CA LYS A 349 -9.64 -22.87 6.75
C LYS A 349 -8.55 -21.84 7.03
N PHE A 350 -8.92 -20.77 7.71
CA PHE A 350 -8.03 -19.67 8.06
C PHE A 350 -8.18 -19.28 9.54
N PRO A 351 -7.09 -18.97 10.29
CA PRO A 351 -5.68 -18.93 9.86
C PRO A 351 -5.07 -20.32 9.64
N ILE A 352 -4.10 -20.41 8.72
CA ILE A 352 -3.36 -21.65 8.45
C ILE A 352 -2.35 -21.90 9.58
N ARG A 353 -2.33 -23.11 10.15
CA ARG A 353 -1.30 -23.52 11.12
C ARG A 353 -0.04 -23.98 10.39
N THR A 354 1.02 -23.19 10.48
CA THR A 354 2.24 -23.33 9.66
C THR A 354 3.54 -23.80 10.35
N PRO A 355 3.64 -24.14 11.66
CA PRO A 355 4.93 -24.50 12.25
C PRO A 355 5.69 -25.61 11.52
N THR A 356 4.99 -26.66 11.04
CA THR A 356 5.65 -27.77 10.31
C THR A 356 6.10 -27.32 8.91
N LEU A 357 5.28 -26.55 8.20
CA LEU A 357 5.62 -25.97 6.89
C LEU A 357 6.88 -25.10 6.97
N LEU A 358 6.95 -24.22 7.96
CA LEU A 358 8.11 -23.35 8.18
C LEU A 358 9.37 -24.16 8.47
N ARG A 359 9.26 -25.25 9.24
CA ARG A 359 10.39 -26.13 9.55
C ARG A 359 10.83 -26.94 8.33
N CYS A 360 9.91 -27.38 7.47
CA CYS A 360 10.27 -27.96 6.17
C CYS A 360 11.08 -26.96 5.32
N ALA A 361 10.67 -25.70 5.28
CA ALA A 361 11.39 -24.66 4.54
C ALA A 361 12.77 -24.31 5.14
N ILE A 362 12.99 -24.51 6.45
CA ILE A 362 14.32 -24.40 7.08
C ILE A 362 15.21 -25.57 6.64
N VAL A 363 14.66 -26.78 6.55
CA VAL A 363 15.42 -27.97 6.12
C VAL A 363 15.77 -27.91 4.64
N ASP A 364 14.80 -27.55 3.80
CA ASP A 364 14.96 -27.45 2.36
C ASP A 364 14.14 -26.26 1.81
N PRO A 365 14.77 -25.11 1.56
CA PRO A 365 14.11 -23.92 1.02
C PRO A 365 13.48 -24.13 -0.36
N SER A 366 13.86 -25.16 -1.11
CA SER A 366 13.28 -25.42 -2.44
C SER A 366 11.82 -25.86 -2.36
N CYS A 367 11.30 -26.26 -1.18
CA CYS A 367 9.89 -26.56 -0.99
C CYS A 367 8.98 -25.32 -0.85
N ILE A 368 9.56 -24.12 -0.68
CA ILE A 368 8.79 -22.87 -0.48
C ILE A 368 7.72 -22.63 -1.57
N PRO A 369 8.01 -22.72 -2.88
CA PRO A 369 7.01 -22.51 -3.93
C PRO A 369 5.82 -23.46 -3.80
N VAL A 370 6.10 -24.74 -3.53
CA VAL A 370 5.08 -25.79 -3.39
C VAL A 370 4.17 -25.49 -2.20
N LEU A 371 4.76 -25.16 -1.05
CA LEU A 371 4.01 -24.88 0.17
C LEU A 371 3.15 -23.60 0.04
N TYR A 372 3.69 -22.55 -0.57
CA TYR A 372 2.93 -21.32 -0.81
C TYR A 372 1.75 -21.54 -1.74
N ARG A 373 1.98 -22.19 -2.89
CA ARG A 373 0.93 -22.46 -3.89
C ARG A 373 -0.12 -23.44 -3.34
N ALA A 374 0.28 -24.38 -2.49
CA ALA A 374 -0.66 -25.26 -1.78
C ALA A 374 -1.61 -24.49 -0.85
N CYS A 375 -1.08 -23.54 -0.08
CA CYS A 375 -1.87 -22.67 0.80
C CYS A 375 -2.78 -21.70 0.03
N TRP A 376 -2.25 -21.00 -0.98
CA TRP A 376 -2.89 -19.80 -1.54
C TRP A 376 -3.44 -19.94 -2.95
N GLU A 377 -3.29 -21.10 -3.59
CA GLU A 377 -3.85 -21.35 -4.93
C GLU A 377 -4.63 -22.66 -5.02
N ARG A 378 -4.19 -23.69 -4.31
CA ARG A 378 -4.85 -25.00 -4.30
C ARG A 378 -5.90 -25.13 -3.19
N ASN A 379 -5.98 -24.17 -2.26
CA ASN A 379 -6.91 -24.20 -1.12
C ASN A 379 -6.81 -25.51 -0.31
N LEU A 380 -5.59 -26.00 -0.09
CA LEU A 380 -5.36 -27.22 0.67
C LEU A 380 -5.29 -26.94 2.18
N ASP A 381 -5.81 -27.86 3.00
CA ASP A 381 -5.62 -27.84 4.44
C ASP A 381 -4.19 -28.29 4.80
N MET A 382 -3.25 -27.37 4.66
CA MET A 382 -1.83 -27.63 4.95
C MET A 382 -1.53 -27.78 6.45
N SER A 383 -2.53 -27.68 7.33
CA SER A 383 -2.36 -28.02 8.73
C SER A 383 -2.42 -29.53 9.01
N ASP A 384 -2.99 -30.32 8.08
CA ASP A 384 -3.02 -31.77 8.13
C ASP A 384 -1.69 -32.35 7.61
N GLU A 385 -0.99 -33.11 8.45
CA GLU A 385 0.29 -33.73 8.11
C GLU A 385 0.20 -34.70 6.93
N LYS A 386 -0.94 -35.37 6.72
CA LYS A 386 -1.16 -36.25 5.55
C LYS A 386 -1.25 -35.44 4.27
N VAL A 387 -1.96 -34.31 4.30
CA VAL A 387 -2.08 -33.40 3.16
C VAL A 387 -0.72 -32.77 2.84
N LEU A 388 0.02 -32.33 3.86
CA LEU A 388 1.38 -31.82 3.72
C LEU A 388 2.32 -32.86 3.10
N ALA A 389 2.35 -34.08 3.66
CA ALA A 389 3.21 -35.16 3.15
C ALA A 389 2.89 -35.47 1.69
N LYS A 390 1.61 -35.69 1.36
CA LYS A 390 1.14 -35.93 -0.01
C LYS A 390 1.55 -34.81 -0.96
N THR A 391 1.36 -33.55 -0.56
CA THR A 391 1.71 -32.37 -1.35
C THR A 391 3.21 -32.29 -1.65
N LEU A 392 4.05 -32.63 -0.67
CA LEU A 392 5.51 -32.69 -0.82
C LEU A 392 5.93 -33.84 -1.74
N THR A 393 5.36 -35.04 -1.56
CA THR A 393 5.64 -36.20 -2.42
C THR A 393 5.24 -35.93 -3.88
N GLU A 394 4.06 -35.35 -4.12
CA GLU A 394 3.60 -34.95 -5.45
C GLU A 394 4.57 -33.99 -6.16
N ALA A 395 5.29 -33.17 -5.39
CA ALA A 395 6.30 -32.25 -5.90
C ALA A 395 7.72 -32.84 -5.97
N GLY A 396 7.88 -34.15 -5.71
CA GLY A 396 9.15 -34.86 -5.84
C GLY A 396 10.05 -34.85 -4.60
N PHE A 397 9.57 -34.35 -3.45
CA PHE A 397 10.31 -34.41 -2.19
C PHE A 397 10.13 -35.76 -1.50
N ASP A 398 11.19 -36.27 -0.84
CA ASP A 398 11.04 -37.31 0.18
C ASP A 398 10.37 -36.67 1.42
N SER A 399 9.04 -36.72 1.44
CA SER A 399 8.25 -36.13 2.51
C SER A 399 8.55 -36.79 3.87
N SER A 400 8.87 -38.08 3.89
CA SER A 400 9.15 -38.81 5.14
C SER A 400 10.46 -38.30 5.77
N GLU A 401 11.52 -38.21 4.97
CA GLU A 401 12.80 -37.70 5.41
C GLU A 401 12.71 -36.21 5.78
N LEU A 402 12.05 -35.40 4.95
CA LEU A 402 11.89 -33.96 5.17
C LEU A 402 11.12 -33.67 6.47
N LEU A 403 10.01 -34.36 6.72
CA LEU A 403 9.22 -34.19 7.95
C LEU A 403 10.00 -34.67 9.18
N THR A 404 10.75 -35.77 9.05
CA THR A 404 11.64 -36.26 10.12
C THR A 404 12.69 -35.21 10.47
N LYS A 405 13.38 -34.63 9.48
CA LYS A 405 14.35 -33.55 9.69
C LYS A 405 13.67 -32.31 10.29
N ALA A 406 12.50 -31.91 9.79
CA ALA A 406 11.73 -30.78 10.30
C ALA A 406 11.25 -30.95 11.75
N SER A 407 11.21 -32.18 12.25
CA SER A 407 10.85 -32.48 13.65
C SER A 407 12.02 -32.29 14.63
N LYS A 408 13.27 -32.25 14.15
CA LYS A 408 14.49 -32.15 14.97
C LYS A 408 14.51 -30.88 15.82
N GLN A 409 15.07 -30.98 17.02
CA GLN A 409 15.10 -29.87 17.98
C GLN A 409 15.86 -28.65 17.44
N SER A 410 17.01 -28.87 16.76
CA SER A 410 17.78 -27.80 16.11
C SER A 410 16.98 -26.98 15.09
N ILE A 411 16.07 -27.62 14.35
CA ILE A 411 15.20 -26.95 13.36
C ILE A 411 14.09 -26.15 14.07
N LYS A 412 13.52 -26.70 15.14
CA LYS A 412 12.56 -25.96 15.99
C LYS A 412 13.22 -24.74 16.62
N ASP A 413 14.46 -24.87 17.08
CA ASP A 413 15.21 -23.76 17.68
C ASP A 413 15.60 -22.71 16.65
N THR A 414 15.91 -23.11 15.41
CA THR A 414 16.12 -22.16 14.29
C THR A 414 14.86 -21.34 14.03
N LEU A 415 13.67 -21.96 13.98
CA LEU A 415 12.41 -21.22 13.80
C LEU A 415 12.13 -20.26 14.97
N ARG A 416 12.43 -20.68 16.21
CA ARG A 416 12.32 -19.81 17.39
C ARG A 416 13.28 -18.62 17.30
N ALA A 417 14.54 -18.86 16.93
CA ALA A 417 15.55 -17.82 16.76
C ALA A 417 15.14 -16.80 15.69
N ASN A 418 14.65 -17.24 14.53
CA ASN A 418 14.12 -16.34 13.49
C ASN A 418 12.93 -15.51 13.99
N THR A 419 12.05 -16.11 14.79
CA THR A 419 10.88 -15.42 15.35
C THR A 419 11.27 -14.41 16.43
N GLN A 420 12.26 -14.75 17.25
CA GLN A 420 12.84 -13.82 18.23
C GLN A 420 13.56 -12.67 17.51
N GLU A 421 14.34 -12.94 16.46
CA GLU A 421 14.97 -11.91 15.65
C GLU A 421 13.93 -10.97 15.04
N ALA A 422 12.81 -11.50 14.52
CA ALA A 422 11.71 -10.68 14.00
C ALA A 422 11.16 -9.72 15.06
N LYS A 423 10.96 -10.20 16.28
CA LYS A 423 10.52 -9.37 17.41
C LYS A 423 11.55 -8.31 17.79
N ASP A 424 12.82 -8.70 17.90
CA ASP A 424 13.91 -7.80 18.30
C ASP A 424 14.12 -6.67 17.27
N ASN A 425 13.83 -6.95 15.99
CA ASN A 425 13.82 -5.96 14.92
C ASN A 425 12.51 -5.14 14.83
N GLY A 426 11.57 -5.36 15.75
CA GLY A 426 10.32 -4.62 15.81
C GLY A 426 9.37 -4.90 14.65
N LEU A 427 9.31 -6.13 14.15
CA LEU A 427 8.35 -6.51 13.09
C LEU A 427 6.93 -6.60 13.66
N CYS A 428 5.97 -5.99 12.97
CA CYS A 428 4.54 -6.08 13.31
C CYS A 428 3.75 -7.06 12.45
N GLY A 429 4.41 -7.73 11.50
CA GLY A 429 3.79 -8.66 10.56
C GLY A 429 4.77 -9.09 9.47
N VAL A 430 4.26 -9.85 8.51
CA VAL A 430 5.04 -10.38 7.38
C VAL A 430 4.25 -10.24 6.06
N PRO A 431 4.91 -10.00 4.91
CA PRO A 431 6.35 -10.01 4.73
C PRO A 431 6.97 -8.72 5.29
N SER A 432 8.16 -8.86 5.85
CA SER A 432 8.99 -7.73 6.25
C SER A 432 10.36 -7.90 5.62
N TYR A 433 10.99 -6.80 5.25
CA TYR A 433 12.21 -6.75 4.47
C TYR A 433 13.27 -5.93 5.18
N ARG A 434 14.53 -6.36 5.08
CA ARG A 434 15.72 -5.58 5.46
C ARG A 434 16.72 -5.63 4.31
N VAL A 435 17.15 -4.46 3.85
CA VAL A 435 18.19 -4.34 2.82
C VAL A 435 19.50 -3.97 3.47
N SER A 436 20.59 -4.63 3.10
CA SER A 436 21.94 -4.32 3.54
C SER A 436 22.89 -4.26 2.35
N HIS A 437 23.83 -3.33 2.37
CA HIS A 437 24.88 -3.22 1.35
C HIS A 437 26.22 -3.65 1.92
N ARG A 438 27.04 -4.30 1.09
CA ARG A 438 28.39 -4.69 1.50
C ARG A 438 29.32 -3.47 1.53
N THR A 439 30.03 -3.32 2.64
CA THR A 439 31.05 -2.28 2.85
C THR A 439 32.40 -2.94 3.18
N SER A 440 33.47 -2.15 3.30
CA SER A 440 34.77 -2.64 3.76
C SER A 440 34.70 -3.27 5.17
N ASN A 441 33.73 -2.85 5.99
CA ASN A 441 33.58 -3.26 7.39
C ASN A 441 32.44 -4.28 7.57
N GLY A 442 31.98 -4.93 6.49
CA GLY A 442 30.88 -5.90 6.50
C GLY A 442 29.55 -5.34 5.98
N TRP A 443 28.45 -5.97 6.38
CA TRP A 443 27.11 -5.60 5.93
C TRP A 443 26.58 -4.39 6.71
N LYS A 444 26.13 -3.36 5.99
CA LYS A 444 25.48 -2.18 6.57
C LYS A 444 24.02 -2.11 6.13
N VAL A 445 23.12 -2.03 7.10
CA VAL A 445 21.67 -1.86 6.84
C VAL A 445 21.42 -0.54 6.14
N ASN A 446 20.59 -0.56 5.09
CA ASN A 446 20.08 0.60 4.38
C ASN A 446 18.56 0.73 4.58
N GLY A 447 18.10 1.86 5.13
CA GLY A 447 16.67 2.16 5.26
C GLY A 447 15.89 1.41 6.34
N GLY A 448 16.52 0.57 7.17
CA GLY A 448 15.83 -0.14 8.26
C GLY A 448 14.83 -1.19 7.77
N ILE A 449 13.78 -1.47 8.56
CA ILE A 449 12.72 -2.42 8.22
C ILE A 449 11.68 -1.77 7.29
N THR A 450 11.28 -2.51 6.27
CA THR A 450 10.16 -2.22 5.35
C THR A 450 9.11 -3.31 5.52
N TRP A 451 7.83 -2.97 5.67
CA TRP A 451 6.77 -3.94 5.97
C TRP A 451 5.69 -3.90 4.90
N GLY A 452 5.25 -5.09 4.45
CA GLY A 452 4.19 -5.22 3.45
C GLY A 452 4.72 -5.36 2.02
N GLN A 453 4.05 -6.21 1.22
CA GLN A 453 4.40 -6.40 -0.19
C GLN A 453 4.09 -5.15 -1.04
N ASP A 454 3.22 -4.29 -0.55
CA ASP A 454 2.85 -3.01 -1.14
C ASP A 454 3.95 -1.93 -1.01
N GLU A 455 5.00 -2.21 -0.22
CA GLU A 455 6.23 -1.42 -0.20
C GLU A 455 7.35 -2.03 -1.08
N SER A 456 7.03 -2.92 -2.02
CA SER A 456 8.04 -3.53 -2.90
C SER A 456 8.85 -2.52 -3.72
N ASN A 457 8.29 -1.36 -4.10
CA ASN A 457 9.04 -0.26 -4.72
C ASN A 457 10.09 0.34 -3.78
N VAL A 458 9.76 0.47 -2.50
CA VAL A 458 10.68 0.91 -1.46
C VAL A 458 11.85 -0.06 -1.36
N VAL A 459 11.56 -1.35 -1.28
CA VAL A 459 12.61 -2.38 -1.23
C VAL A 459 13.51 -2.29 -2.47
N LYS A 460 12.94 -2.18 -3.67
CA LYS A 460 13.70 -2.02 -4.91
C LYS A 460 14.58 -0.77 -4.89
N ASP A 461 14.09 0.36 -4.37
CA ASP A 461 14.89 1.59 -4.25
C ASP A 461 16.04 1.45 -3.25
N LEU A 462 15.78 0.82 -2.10
CA LEU A 462 16.83 0.54 -1.11
C LEU A 462 17.92 -0.39 -1.66
N ILE A 463 17.55 -1.39 -2.46
CA ILE A 463 18.53 -2.25 -3.18
C ILE A 463 19.32 -1.40 -4.18
N SER A 464 18.66 -0.46 -4.84
CA SER A 464 19.25 0.41 -5.86
C SER A 464 20.12 1.54 -5.30
N GLY A 465 20.31 1.64 -3.98
CA GLY A 465 21.16 2.67 -3.38
C GLY A 465 20.44 3.90 -2.87
N TRP A 466 19.11 3.94 -2.92
CA TRP A 466 18.36 5.05 -2.36
C TRP A 466 18.58 5.13 -0.85
N ASP A 467 18.91 6.32 -0.38
CA ASP A 467 19.13 6.68 1.02
C ASP A 467 18.26 7.89 1.35
N ALA A 468 17.36 7.75 2.33
CA ALA A 468 16.36 8.76 2.66
C ALA A 468 16.98 10.08 3.15
N GLU A 469 18.21 10.08 3.69
CA GLU A 469 18.87 11.29 4.21
C GLU A 469 19.77 11.97 3.18
N LYS A 470 20.18 11.25 2.12
CA LYS A 470 21.18 11.75 1.16
C LYS A 470 20.63 11.97 -0.24
N SER A 471 19.53 11.30 -0.58
CA SER A 471 19.03 11.30 -1.96
C SER A 471 18.17 12.53 -2.23
N GLY A 472 18.55 13.31 -3.24
CA GLY A 472 17.75 14.42 -3.77
C GLY A 472 16.74 14.02 -4.85
N VAL A 473 16.50 12.73 -5.06
CA VAL A 473 15.56 12.22 -6.09
C VAL A 473 14.14 12.08 -5.54
N ILE A 474 13.16 12.40 -6.37
CA ILE A 474 11.73 12.25 -6.08
C ILE A 474 11.25 10.92 -6.68
N ALA A 475 10.44 10.17 -5.93
CA ALA A 475 9.75 9.00 -6.47
C ALA A 475 8.68 9.43 -7.47
N ASP A 476 8.77 8.93 -8.70
CA ASP A 476 7.75 9.13 -9.72
C ASP A 476 7.52 7.85 -10.54
N VAL A 477 6.46 7.82 -11.33
CA VAL A 477 6.20 6.79 -12.33
C VAL A 477 7.20 6.92 -13.49
N GLY A 478 7.59 5.80 -14.10
CA GLY A 478 8.73 5.74 -15.02
C GLY A 478 8.43 6.24 -16.44
N ILE A 479 7.93 7.46 -16.62
CA ILE A 479 7.44 7.97 -17.92
C ILE A 479 8.55 8.58 -18.78
N GLU A 480 9.55 9.21 -18.18
CA GLU A 480 10.69 9.74 -18.94
C GLU A 480 11.56 8.63 -19.54
N HIS A 481 11.65 7.47 -18.88
CA HIS A 481 12.32 6.28 -19.40
C HIS A 481 11.59 5.59 -20.57
N GLN A 482 10.30 5.91 -20.80
CA GLN A 482 9.54 5.38 -21.95
C GLN A 482 9.95 6.07 -23.27
N ARG A 483 10.50 7.29 -23.22
CA ARG A 483 10.93 8.03 -24.42
C ARG A 483 12.29 7.59 -24.95
N GLU A 484 13.18 7.11 -24.09
CA GLU A 484 14.52 6.63 -24.49
C GLU A 484 14.46 5.20 -25.06
N ALA A 485 13.62 4.32 -24.50
CA ALA A 485 13.44 2.97 -25.02
C ALA A 485 12.69 2.90 -26.37
N SER A 486 12.06 4.00 -26.80
CA SER A 486 11.41 4.11 -28.12
C SER A 486 12.34 4.65 -29.22
N LYS A 487 13.62 4.89 -28.90
CA LYS A 487 14.67 5.38 -29.82
C LYS A 487 15.82 4.40 -30.05
N LEU A 488 15.71 3.18 -29.53
CA LEU A 488 16.56 2.02 -29.82
C LEU A 488 15.69 0.93 -30.42
#